data_AF-A0AB34I9P2-F1
#
_entry.id   AF-A0AB34I9P2-F1
#
_cell.length_a   1.000
_cell.length_b   1.000
_cell.length_c   1.000
_cell.angle_alpha   90.00
_cell.angle_beta   90.00
_cell.angle_gamma   90.00
#
_symmetry.space_group_name_H-M   'P 1'
#
loop_
_entity.id
_entity.type
_entity.pdbx_description
1 polymer ?
#
loop_
_entity_poly.entity_id
_entity_poly.type
_entity_poly.pdbx_seq_one_letter_code
_entity_poly.pdbx_strand_id
1 'polypeptide(L)'
;MARGRRAESAHAMFRSYDQHVSSSTQSAVRTRAARAEEKDPNCFCCKATAVIIACNSVTFFVAIAIMIVGFFINNEVSGWSLSTIDLLGSLCIATGAFLFVISILGVMAARTHHITFMFAYFILTLLLVSAIGLAVVYALVETEHISTYLEENWEDIEAIICAKDICDLTYDEANELIHRYFYVLVGVGITAVAMQLVTLFSAMRMLGLKAIAISCLITIGLLGCAEIAIAIMTHGEVNRPTTWLLVSCAIVQMVCSVCGICGFKSLNRECIKWAFLVLLISSGGLVFVVVSTYSSLKNEEREHPEHLLLLFGIALISAFFMFSALLFGAIFYCKRRSAFREADAACELHGQFSDCASKRRPPRRGKAREYNARAAL
;
A
#
# COMPACT_ATOMS: atom_id res chain seq x y z
N MET A 1 -26.59 23.77 39.48
CA MET A 1 -27.44 23.27 38.36
C MET A 1 -27.30 24.02 37.03
N ALA A 2 -26.68 25.21 36.94
CA ALA A 2 -26.56 25.97 35.68
C ALA A 2 -25.40 25.54 34.74
N ARG A 3 -24.43 24.72 35.21
CA ARG A 3 -23.31 24.22 34.38
C ARG A 3 -23.68 23.03 33.48
N GLY A 4 -24.66 22.20 33.87
CA GLY A 4 -25.10 21.03 33.08
C GLY A 4 -25.81 21.40 31.76
N ARG A 5 -26.67 22.43 31.79
CA ARG A 5 -27.44 22.85 30.59
C ARG A 5 -26.58 23.46 29.47
N ARG A 6 -25.39 24.00 29.78
CA ARG A 6 -24.46 24.51 28.75
C ARG A 6 -23.73 23.38 28.02
N ALA A 7 -23.41 22.28 28.71
CA ALA A 7 -22.77 21.12 28.09
C ALA A 7 -23.72 20.37 27.15
N GLU A 8 -24.99 20.21 27.54
CA GLU A 8 -26.03 19.59 26.69
C GLU A 8 -26.31 20.42 25.43
N SER A 9 -26.31 21.76 25.55
CA SER A 9 -26.51 22.66 24.42
C SER A 9 -25.34 22.61 23.41
N ALA A 10 -24.10 22.59 23.91
CA ALA A 10 -22.93 22.43 23.04
C ALA A 10 -22.91 21.06 22.34
N HIS A 11 -23.24 19.98 23.05
CA HIS A 11 -23.28 18.63 22.50
C HIS A 11 -24.39 18.44 21.45
N ALA A 12 -25.55 19.08 21.64
CA ALA A 12 -26.63 19.10 20.65
C ALA A 12 -26.25 19.92 19.41
N MET A 13 -25.53 21.03 19.61
CA MET A 13 -25.04 21.88 18.53
C MET A 13 -23.96 21.19 17.69
N PHE A 14 -23.04 20.46 18.32
CA PHE A 14 -22.03 19.63 17.62
C PHE A 14 -22.68 18.47 16.84
N ARG A 15 -23.70 17.78 17.39
CA ARG A 15 -24.44 16.75 16.64
C ARG A 15 -25.15 17.32 15.41
N SER A 16 -25.78 18.48 15.57
CA SER A 16 -26.46 19.18 14.48
C SER A 16 -25.46 19.60 13.38
N TYR A 17 -24.28 20.12 13.79
CA TYR A 17 -23.20 20.46 12.88
C TYR A 17 -22.68 19.24 12.12
N ASP A 18 -22.37 18.13 12.81
CA ASP A 18 -21.92 16.88 12.18
C ASP A 18 -22.98 16.29 11.24
N GLN A 19 -24.27 16.39 11.57
CA GLN A 19 -25.36 15.98 10.68
C GLN A 19 -25.51 16.88 9.45
N HIS A 20 -25.34 18.19 9.60
CA HIS A 20 -25.42 19.12 8.47
C HIS A 20 -24.19 19.05 7.56
N VAL A 21 -22.99 18.93 8.13
CA VAL A 21 -21.75 18.74 7.35
C VAL A 21 -21.79 17.37 6.67
N SER A 22 -22.18 16.30 7.35
CA SER A 22 -22.27 14.98 6.72
C SER A 22 -23.32 14.95 5.59
N SER A 23 -24.48 15.59 5.76
CA SER A 23 -25.53 15.63 4.74
C SER A 23 -25.23 16.55 3.56
N SER A 24 -24.66 17.74 3.78
CA SER A 24 -24.27 18.64 2.69
C SER A 24 -23.07 18.10 1.92
N THR A 25 -22.09 17.51 2.62
CA THR A 25 -20.94 16.86 1.98
C THR A 25 -21.37 15.59 1.25
N GLN A 26 -22.31 14.81 1.78
CA GLN A 26 -22.88 13.66 1.07
C GLN A 26 -23.71 14.10 -0.14
N SER A 27 -24.47 15.19 -0.05
CA SER A 27 -25.28 15.73 -1.15
C SER A 27 -24.40 16.28 -2.27
N ALA A 28 -23.35 17.03 -1.94
CA ALA A 28 -22.34 17.53 -2.89
C ALA A 28 -21.52 16.39 -3.54
N VAL A 29 -21.22 15.33 -2.78
CA VAL A 29 -20.58 14.11 -3.31
C VAL A 29 -21.52 13.35 -4.23
N ARG A 30 -22.81 13.23 -3.89
CA ARG A 30 -23.83 12.60 -4.73
C ARG A 30 -24.10 13.36 -6.01
N THR A 31 -24.14 14.70 -5.98
CA THR A 31 -24.31 15.52 -7.19
C THR A 31 -23.08 15.49 -8.09
N ARG A 32 -21.86 15.40 -7.55
CA ARG A 32 -20.65 15.11 -8.36
C ARG A 32 -20.62 13.69 -8.92
N ALA A 33 -21.12 12.69 -8.18
CA ALA A 33 -21.22 11.31 -8.66
C ALA A 33 -22.29 11.16 -9.76
N ALA A 34 -23.46 11.81 -9.61
CA ALA A 34 -24.52 11.82 -10.61
C ALA A 34 -24.13 12.55 -11.90
N ARG A 35 -23.27 13.58 -11.82
CA ARG A 35 -22.67 14.24 -13.01
C ARG A 35 -21.58 13.42 -13.70
N ALA A 36 -21.11 12.33 -13.11
CA ALA A 36 -20.11 11.44 -13.70
C ALA A 36 -20.71 10.24 -14.47
N GLU A 37 -22.03 10.05 -14.39
CA GLU A 37 -22.76 8.96 -15.09
C GLU A 37 -23.21 9.32 -16.52
N GLU A 38 -23.07 10.59 -16.93
CA GLU A 38 -23.24 10.97 -18.33
C GLU A 38 -22.00 10.46 -19.10
N LYS A 39 -22.17 9.36 -19.86
CA LYS A 39 -21.10 8.65 -20.60
C LYS A 39 -20.46 9.57 -21.65
N ASP A 40 -19.50 10.36 -21.19
CA ASP A 40 -18.63 11.18 -22.01
C ASP A 40 -17.73 10.25 -22.87
N PRO A 41 -17.66 10.41 -24.20
CA PRO A 41 -16.72 9.66 -25.05
C PRO A 41 -15.24 9.86 -24.66
N ASN A 42 -14.94 10.85 -23.81
CA ASN A 42 -13.65 11.03 -23.13
C ASN A 42 -13.56 10.37 -21.74
N CYS A 43 -14.41 9.39 -21.43
CA CYS A 43 -14.46 8.72 -20.13
C CYS A 43 -13.07 8.19 -19.71
N PHE A 44 -12.45 8.90 -18.76
CA PHE A 44 -11.15 8.55 -18.22
C PHE A 44 -11.12 7.19 -17.50
N CYS A 45 -12.27 6.68 -17.04
CA CYS A 45 -12.38 5.33 -16.49
C CYS A 45 -12.18 4.26 -17.59
N CYS A 46 -12.70 4.48 -18.79
CA CYS A 46 -12.47 3.60 -19.94
C CYS A 46 -10.99 3.57 -20.35
N LYS A 47 -10.27 4.70 -20.24
CA LYS A 47 -8.82 4.77 -20.47
C LYS A 47 -8.03 4.00 -19.41
N ALA A 48 -8.36 4.15 -18.12
CA ALA A 48 -7.70 3.40 -17.04
C ALA A 48 -7.94 1.89 -17.16
N THR A 49 -9.17 1.47 -17.50
CA THR A 49 -9.49 0.06 -17.75
C THR A 49 -8.69 -0.50 -18.92
N ALA A 50 -8.60 0.23 -20.04
CA ALA A 50 -7.82 -0.19 -21.20
C ALA A 50 -6.33 -0.33 -20.87
N VAL A 51 -5.76 0.61 -20.11
CA VAL A 51 -4.36 0.56 -19.65
C VAL A 51 -4.12 -0.66 -18.76
N ILE A 52 -4.98 -0.92 -17.78
CA ILE A 52 -4.84 -2.10 -16.91
C ILE A 52 -4.89 -3.38 -17.75
N ILE A 53 -5.84 -3.50 -18.68
CA ILE A 53 -5.95 -4.70 -19.54
C ILE A 53 -4.71 -4.86 -20.40
N ALA A 54 -4.26 -3.79 -21.08
CA ALA A 54 -3.10 -3.84 -21.98
C ALA A 54 -1.84 -4.22 -21.22
N CYS A 55 -1.56 -3.54 -20.10
CA CYS A 55 -0.36 -3.82 -19.32
C CYS A 55 -0.39 -5.24 -18.74
N ASN A 56 -1.50 -5.68 -18.14
CA ASN A 56 -1.56 -7.04 -17.60
C ASN A 56 -1.52 -8.11 -18.68
N SER A 57 -2.00 -7.84 -19.90
CA SER A 57 -1.86 -8.79 -21.02
C SER A 57 -0.39 -8.98 -21.41
N VAL A 58 0.40 -7.90 -21.44
CA VAL A 58 1.85 -7.99 -21.67
C VAL A 58 2.53 -8.74 -20.53
N THR A 59 2.22 -8.39 -19.27
CA THR A 59 2.77 -9.07 -18.09
C THR A 59 2.45 -10.58 -18.09
N PHE A 60 1.27 -10.96 -18.57
CA PHE A 60 0.87 -12.37 -18.68
C PHE A 60 1.80 -13.17 -19.60
N PHE A 61 2.10 -12.65 -20.80
CA PHE A 61 3.01 -13.33 -21.73
C PHE A 61 4.45 -13.36 -21.20
N VAL A 62 4.90 -12.27 -20.56
CA VAL A 62 6.22 -12.22 -19.90
C VAL A 62 6.30 -13.25 -18.77
N ALA A 63 5.25 -13.38 -17.96
CA ALA A 63 5.18 -14.36 -16.88
C ALA A 63 5.32 -15.79 -17.39
N ILE A 64 4.64 -16.14 -18.49
CA ILE A 64 4.76 -17.45 -19.14
C ILE A 64 6.19 -17.68 -19.63
N ALA A 65 6.79 -16.69 -20.31
CA ALA A 65 8.16 -16.80 -20.80
C ALA A 65 9.15 -17.05 -19.66
N ILE A 66 9.03 -16.31 -18.55
CA ILE A 66 9.89 -16.49 -17.36
C ILE A 66 9.70 -17.89 -16.75
N MET A 67 8.47 -18.38 -16.64
CA MET A 67 8.22 -19.74 -16.13
C MET A 67 8.86 -20.80 -17.04
N ILE A 68 8.71 -20.67 -18.37
CA ILE A 68 9.32 -21.60 -19.33
C ILE A 68 10.85 -21.60 -19.19
N VAL A 69 11.48 -20.42 -19.07
CA VAL A 69 12.91 -20.29 -18.82
C VAL A 69 13.31 -20.96 -17.50
N GLY A 70 12.55 -20.74 -16.42
CA GLY A 70 12.81 -21.39 -15.14
C GLY A 70 12.69 -22.92 -15.19
N PHE A 71 11.68 -23.44 -15.89
CA PHE A 71 11.55 -24.89 -16.14
C PHE A 71 12.70 -25.44 -16.97
N PHE A 72 13.16 -24.70 -17.98
CA PHE A 72 14.30 -25.09 -18.79
C PHE A 72 15.58 -25.15 -17.93
N ILE A 73 15.83 -24.13 -17.11
CA ILE A 73 16.98 -24.11 -16.17
C ILE A 73 16.92 -25.33 -15.24
N ASN A 74 15.78 -25.57 -14.60
CA ASN A 74 15.65 -26.68 -13.65
C ASN A 74 15.68 -28.08 -14.28
N ASN A 75 15.42 -28.24 -15.58
CA ASN A 75 15.41 -29.55 -16.22
C ASN A 75 16.69 -29.85 -17.02
N GLU A 76 17.26 -28.84 -17.69
CA GLU A 76 18.40 -29.01 -18.61
C GLU A 76 19.72 -28.56 -17.99
N VAL A 77 19.68 -27.69 -16.97
CA VAL A 77 20.86 -27.05 -16.36
C VAL A 77 21.10 -27.58 -14.94
N SER A 78 20.09 -28.11 -14.24
CA SER A 78 20.25 -28.79 -12.95
C SER A 78 21.16 -30.02 -12.97
N GLY A 79 21.41 -30.58 -14.17
CA GLY A 79 22.44 -31.59 -14.38
C GLY A 79 23.87 -31.11 -14.09
N TRP A 80 24.08 -29.82 -13.82
CA TRP A 80 25.39 -29.19 -13.60
C TRP A 80 25.82 -29.19 -12.13
N SER A 81 25.03 -29.77 -11.22
CA SER A 81 25.34 -29.94 -9.78
C SER A 81 25.59 -28.65 -8.98
N LEU A 82 25.35 -27.47 -9.56
CA LEU A 82 25.46 -26.17 -8.90
C LEU A 82 24.14 -25.83 -8.22
N SER A 83 24.12 -25.87 -6.89
CA SER A 83 22.93 -25.56 -6.07
C SER A 83 22.35 -24.17 -6.34
N THR A 84 23.19 -23.21 -6.76
CA THR A 84 22.75 -21.85 -7.09
C THR A 84 21.93 -21.79 -8.39
N ILE A 85 22.21 -22.66 -9.36
CA ILE A 85 21.47 -22.72 -10.62
C ILE A 85 20.06 -23.28 -10.40
N ASP A 86 19.93 -24.30 -9.55
CA ASP A 86 18.63 -24.85 -9.15
C ASP A 86 17.78 -23.83 -8.38
N LEU A 87 18.43 -23.04 -7.53
CA LEU A 87 17.78 -21.93 -6.83
C LEU A 87 17.30 -20.86 -7.83
N LEU A 88 18.13 -20.51 -8.81
CA LEU A 88 17.80 -19.53 -9.85
C LEU A 88 16.60 -19.97 -10.69
N GLY A 89 16.59 -21.22 -11.16
CA GLY A 89 15.47 -21.75 -11.93
C GLY A 89 14.17 -21.80 -11.12
N SER A 90 14.26 -22.21 -9.85
CA SER A 90 13.12 -22.19 -8.92
C SER A 90 12.60 -20.77 -8.65
N LEU A 91 13.50 -19.79 -8.53
CA LEU A 91 13.15 -18.38 -8.34
C LEU A 91 12.50 -17.78 -9.59
N CYS A 92 12.96 -18.16 -10.79
CA CYS A 92 12.30 -17.80 -12.04
C CYS A 92 10.88 -18.37 -12.10
N ILE A 93 10.68 -19.65 -11.77
CA ILE A 93 9.34 -20.27 -11.75
C ILE A 93 8.43 -19.55 -10.75
N ALA A 94 8.89 -19.33 -9.52
CA ALA A 94 8.11 -18.66 -8.48
C ALA A 94 7.72 -17.23 -8.89
N THR A 95 8.67 -16.47 -9.43
CA THR A 95 8.45 -15.10 -9.91
C THR A 95 7.46 -15.08 -11.08
N GLY A 96 7.64 -15.98 -12.05
CA GLY A 96 6.75 -16.12 -13.19
C GLY A 96 5.32 -16.50 -12.77
N ALA A 97 5.16 -17.45 -11.86
CA ALA A 97 3.86 -17.85 -11.33
C ALA A 97 3.16 -16.69 -10.58
N PHE A 98 3.91 -15.91 -9.80
CA PHE A 98 3.38 -14.75 -9.11
C PHE A 98 2.89 -13.66 -10.09
N LEU A 99 3.70 -13.33 -11.10
CA LEU A 99 3.32 -12.38 -12.16
C LEU A 99 2.12 -12.87 -12.96
N PHE A 100 2.03 -14.18 -13.22
CA PHE A 100 0.90 -14.81 -13.90
C PHE A 100 -0.40 -14.59 -13.12
N VAL A 101 -0.42 -14.87 -11.81
CA VAL A 101 -1.59 -14.64 -10.96
C VAL A 101 -2.00 -13.16 -10.96
N ILE A 102 -1.03 -12.25 -10.78
CA ILE A 102 -1.30 -10.80 -10.80
C ILE A 102 -1.93 -10.37 -12.12
N SER A 103 -1.40 -10.88 -13.24
CA SER A 103 -1.87 -10.50 -14.57
C SER A 103 -3.30 -10.95 -14.84
N ILE A 104 -3.67 -12.19 -14.50
CA ILE A 104 -5.05 -12.69 -14.62
C ILE A 104 -5.98 -11.85 -13.74
N LEU A 105 -5.58 -11.62 -12.49
CA LEU A 105 -6.37 -10.87 -11.54
C LEU A 105 -6.59 -9.42 -12.01
N GLY A 106 -5.57 -8.79 -12.61
CA GLY A 106 -5.66 -7.46 -13.19
C GLY A 106 -6.63 -7.36 -14.36
N VAL A 107 -6.59 -8.34 -15.29
CA VAL A 107 -7.55 -8.40 -16.41
C VAL A 107 -8.97 -8.66 -15.90
N MET A 108 -9.15 -9.62 -14.98
CA MET A 108 -10.46 -9.93 -14.39
C MET A 108 -11.03 -8.73 -13.62
N ALA A 109 -10.21 -8.07 -12.81
CA ALA A 109 -10.58 -6.89 -12.05
C ALA A 109 -11.03 -5.74 -12.98
N ALA A 110 -10.29 -5.50 -14.06
CA ALA A 110 -10.61 -4.49 -15.06
C ALA A 110 -11.90 -4.79 -15.83
N ARG A 111 -12.14 -6.05 -16.20
CA ARG A 111 -13.31 -6.48 -16.98
C ARG A 111 -14.60 -6.52 -16.15
N THR A 112 -14.51 -7.06 -14.95
CA THR A 112 -15.69 -7.27 -14.08
C THR A 112 -16.08 -6.03 -13.30
N HIS A 113 -15.16 -5.06 -13.16
CA HIS A 113 -15.28 -3.91 -12.27
C HIS A 113 -15.61 -4.30 -10.80
N HIS A 114 -15.37 -5.56 -10.42
CA HIS A 114 -15.69 -6.05 -9.10
C HIS A 114 -14.66 -5.54 -8.09
N ILE A 115 -15.13 -4.86 -7.05
CA ILE A 115 -14.27 -4.19 -6.06
C ILE A 115 -13.29 -5.17 -5.40
N THR A 116 -13.72 -6.41 -5.11
CA THR A 116 -12.86 -7.42 -4.48
C THR A 116 -11.67 -7.82 -5.36
N PHE A 117 -11.90 -8.03 -6.66
CA PHE A 117 -10.80 -8.38 -7.58
C PHE A 117 -9.85 -7.20 -7.77
N MET A 118 -10.38 -5.98 -7.88
CA MET A 118 -9.56 -4.76 -7.92
C MET A 118 -8.74 -4.56 -6.64
N PHE A 119 -9.33 -4.85 -5.48
CA PHE A 119 -8.64 -4.77 -4.21
C PHE A 119 -7.48 -5.77 -4.13
N ALA A 120 -7.75 -7.05 -4.40
CA ALA A 120 -6.71 -8.08 -4.40
C ALA A 120 -5.61 -7.76 -5.42
N TYR A 121 -5.98 -7.31 -6.62
CA TYR A 121 -5.04 -6.86 -7.65
C TYR A 121 -4.16 -5.70 -7.18
N PHE A 122 -4.75 -4.68 -6.58
CA PHE A 122 -4.04 -3.52 -6.05
C PHE A 122 -3.03 -3.92 -4.98
N ILE A 123 -3.42 -4.79 -4.03
CA ILE A 123 -2.55 -5.27 -2.96
C ILE A 123 -1.38 -6.09 -3.50
N LEU A 124 -1.63 -7.03 -4.42
CA LEU A 124 -0.57 -7.84 -5.01
C LEU A 124 0.38 -7.01 -5.89
N THR A 125 -0.14 -6.04 -6.64
CA THR A 125 0.70 -5.12 -7.44
C THR A 125 1.54 -4.23 -6.54
N LEU A 126 0.97 -3.75 -5.43
CA LEU A 126 1.70 -2.98 -4.43
C LEU A 126 2.84 -3.82 -3.81
N LEU A 127 2.55 -5.07 -3.42
CA LEU A 127 3.56 -6.04 -2.96
C LEU A 127 4.69 -6.24 -3.98
N LEU A 128 4.34 -6.45 -5.25
CA LEU A 128 5.31 -6.64 -6.32
C LEU A 128 6.24 -5.43 -6.47
N VAL A 129 5.68 -4.22 -6.57
CA VAL A 129 6.47 -2.98 -6.69
C VAL A 129 7.40 -2.81 -5.49
N SER A 130 6.93 -3.18 -4.30
CA SER A 130 7.72 -3.13 -3.05
C SER A 130 8.89 -4.09 -3.10
N ALA A 131 8.63 -5.35 -3.47
CA ALA A 131 9.65 -6.39 -3.56
C ALA A 131 10.74 -6.01 -4.57
N ILE A 132 10.36 -5.45 -5.72
CA ILE A 132 11.32 -4.93 -6.71
C ILE A 132 12.13 -3.77 -6.12
N GLY A 133 11.49 -2.81 -5.46
CA GLY A 133 12.18 -1.69 -4.82
C GLY A 133 13.21 -2.14 -3.77
N LEU A 134 12.85 -3.13 -2.96
CA LEU A 134 13.74 -3.74 -1.96
C LEU A 134 14.91 -4.48 -2.60
N ALA A 135 14.64 -5.26 -3.66
CA ALA A 135 15.69 -5.95 -4.42
C ALA A 135 16.70 -4.96 -5.03
N VAL A 136 16.21 -3.82 -5.55
CA VAL A 136 17.09 -2.76 -6.08
C VAL A 136 17.94 -2.14 -4.98
N VAL A 137 17.35 -1.78 -3.83
CA VAL A 137 18.12 -1.23 -2.71
C VAL A 137 19.18 -2.23 -2.23
N TYR A 138 18.81 -3.50 -2.11
CA TYR A 138 19.74 -4.56 -1.72
C TYR A 138 20.89 -4.70 -2.72
N ALA A 139 20.58 -4.74 -4.02
CA ALA A 139 21.59 -4.81 -5.07
C ALA A 139 22.55 -3.61 -5.07
N LEU A 140 22.08 -2.41 -4.70
CA LEU A 140 22.90 -1.20 -4.58
C LEU A 140 23.77 -1.19 -3.32
N VAL A 141 23.37 -1.89 -2.26
CA VAL A 141 24.14 -1.96 -1.01
C VAL A 141 25.22 -3.03 -1.10
N GLU A 142 24.91 -4.16 -1.71
CA GLU A 142 25.80 -5.33 -1.82
C GLU A 142 26.46 -5.44 -3.21
N THR A 143 26.70 -4.30 -3.88
CA THR A 143 27.28 -4.24 -5.23
C THR A 143 28.61 -4.99 -5.37
N GLU A 144 29.43 -5.03 -4.32
CA GLU A 144 30.73 -5.72 -4.31
C GLU A 144 30.59 -7.25 -4.27
N HIS A 145 29.48 -7.79 -3.73
CA HIS A 145 29.29 -9.25 -3.65
C HIS A 145 28.99 -9.90 -5.00
N ILE A 146 28.47 -9.17 -5.98
CA ILE A 146 28.20 -9.73 -7.32
C ILE A 146 29.50 -10.05 -8.05
N SER A 147 30.50 -9.17 -7.95
CA SER A 147 31.84 -9.41 -8.52
C SER A 147 32.55 -10.55 -7.78
N THR A 148 32.48 -10.58 -6.45
CA THR A 148 33.08 -11.64 -5.63
C THR A 148 32.45 -12.99 -5.93
N TYR A 149 31.12 -13.06 -6.11
CA TYR A 149 30.44 -14.30 -6.47
C TYR A 149 30.92 -14.85 -7.83
N LEU A 150 31.16 -13.96 -8.81
CA LEU A 150 31.69 -14.37 -10.11
C LEU A 150 33.13 -14.88 -10.01
N GLU A 151 33.98 -14.22 -9.21
CA GLU A 151 35.35 -14.65 -8.95
C GLU A 151 35.40 -16.02 -8.25
N GLU A 152 34.57 -16.22 -7.23
CA GLU A 152 34.56 -17.45 -6.42
C GLU A 152 34.05 -18.67 -7.18
N ASN A 153 33.16 -18.49 -8.16
CA ASN A 153 32.55 -19.60 -8.90
C ASN A 153 33.07 -19.70 -10.35
N TRP A 154 34.10 -18.93 -10.71
CA TRP A 154 34.57 -18.87 -12.09
C TRP A 154 35.07 -20.21 -12.61
N GLU A 155 35.85 -20.96 -11.82
CA GLU A 155 36.41 -22.26 -12.24
C GLU A 155 35.30 -23.27 -12.62
N ASP A 156 34.21 -23.30 -11.85
CA ASP A 156 33.06 -24.16 -12.13
C ASP A 156 32.30 -23.71 -13.38
N ILE A 157 32.13 -22.39 -13.55
CA ILE A 157 31.48 -21.80 -14.73
C ILE A 157 32.30 -22.07 -16.00
N GLU A 158 33.61 -21.86 -15.94
CA GLU A 158 34.56 -22.10 -17.03
C GLU A 158 34.57 -23.57 -17.44
N ALA A 159 34.60 -24.50 -16.48
CA ALA A 159 34.57 -25.93 -16.74
C ALA A 159 33.32 -26.35 -17.54
N ILE A 160 32.16 -25.75 -17.22
CA ILE A 160 30.90 -26.03 -17.90
C ILE A 160 30.87 -25.43 -19.31
N ILE A 161 31.37 -24.21 -19.48
CA ILE A 161 31.42 -23.51 -20.76
C ILE A 161 32.38 -24.24 -21.72
N CYS A 162 33.56 -24.65 -21.22
CA CYS A 162 34.55 -25.43 -21.95
C CYS A 162 34.03 -26.84 -22.34
N ALA A 163 33.23 -27.48 -21.48
CA ALA A 163 32.57 -28.74 -21.81
C ALA A 163 31.59 -28.65 -22.99
N LYS A 164 31.18 -27.43 -23.39
CA LYS A 164 30.29 -27.14 -24.52
C LYS A 164 31.00 -26.56 -25.76
N ASP A 165 32.33 -26.73 -25.87
CA ASP A 165 33.14 -26.25 -27.00
C ASP A 165 33.20 -24.71 -27.14
N ILE A 166 32.97 -23.96 -26.06
CA ILE A 166 33.11 -22.49 -26.02
C ILE A 166 34.35 -22.13 -25.17
N CYS A 167 35.53 -22.65 -25.53
CA CYS A 167 36.75 -22.52 -24.69
C CYS A 167 37.46 -21.17 -24.78
N ASP A 168 36.96 -20.21 -25.57
CA ASP A 168 37.63 -18.93 -25.81
C ASP A 168 37.14 -17.79 -24.92
N LEU A 169 36.13 -18.00 -24.06
CA LEU A 169 35.58 -16.93 -23.22
C LEU A 169 36.45 -16.72 -21.97
N THR A 170 37.22 -15.64 -21.96
CA THR A 170 38.03 -15.26 -20.78
C THR A 170 37.18 -14.65 -19.67
N TYR A 171 37.67 -14.69 -18.42
CA TYR A 171 37.02 -14.05 -17.26
C TYR A 171 36.71 -12.57 -17.52
N ASP A 172 37.69 -11.83 -18.06
CA ASP A 172 37.54 -10.40 -18.35
C ASP A 172 36.46 -10.12 -19.40
N GLU A 173 36.38 -10.95 -20.45
CA GLU A 173 35.32 -10.86 -21.46
C GLU A 173 33.95 -11.22 -20.89
N ALA A 174 33.86 -12.25 -20.05
CA ALA A 174 32.62 -12.63 -19.38
C ALA A 174 32.14 -11.54 -18.42
N ASN A 175 33.06 -10.92 -17.66
CA ASN A 175 32.77 -9.83 -16.76
C ASN A 175 32.32 -8.56 -17.52
N GLU A 176 32.98 -8.21 -18.63
CA GLU A 176 32.55 -7.12 -19.52
C GLU A 176 31.16 -7.40 -20.13
N LEU A 177 30.91 -8.65 -20.52
CA LEU A 177 29.62 -9.10 -21.05
C LEU A 177 28.51 -8.95 -20.00
N ILE A 178 28.76 -9.38 -18.76
CA ILE A 178 27.84 -9.27 -17.62
C ILE A 178 27.53 -7.81 -17.35
N HIS A 179 28.54 -6.94 -17.27
CA HIS A 179 28.33 -5.50 -17.07
C HIS A 179 27.50 -4.89 -18.21
N ARG A 180 27.76 -5.28 -19.47
CA ARG A 180 26.98 -4.80 -20.62
C ARG A 180 25.53 -5.26 -20.59
N TYR A 181 25.28 -6.52 -20.25
CA TYR A 181 23.92 -7.03 -20.07
C TYR A 181 23.23 -6.46 -18.83
N PHE A 182 23.99 -6.12 -17.79
CA PHE A 182 23.46 -5.48 -16.59
C PHE A 182 22.83 -4.12 -16.91
N TYR A 183 23.44 -3.31 -17.76
CA TYR A 183 22.82 -2.05 -18.22
C TYR A 183 21.49 -2.27 -18.93
N VAL A 184 21.41 -3.28 -19.81
CA VAL A 184 20.16 -3.64 -20.50
C VAL A 184 19.13 -4.15 -19.49
N LEU A 185 19.53 -5.01 -18.55
CA LEU A 185 18.69 -5.56 -17.49
C LEU A 185 18.11 -4.44 -16.61
N VAL A 186 18.93 -3.46 -16.22
CA VAL A 186 18.49 -2.27 -15.47
C VAL A 186 17.46 -1.47 -16.26
N GLY A 187 17.68 -1.25 -17.57
CA GLY A 187 16.72 -0.57 -18.43
C GLY A 187 15.37 -1.30 -18.53
N VAL A 188 15.40 -2.63 -18.66
CA VAL A 188 14.19 -3.48 -18.63
C VAL A 188 13.51 -3.41 -17.26
N GLY A 189 14.28 -3.46 -16.17
CA GLY A 189 13.79 -3.35 -14.80
C GLY A 189 13.08 -2.03 -14.54
N ILE A 190 13.66 -0.89 -14.94
CA ILE A 190 13.05 0.43 -14.82
C ILE A 190 11.73 0.48 -15.61
N THR A 191 11.72 -0.06 -16.83
CA THR A 191 10.52 -0.10 -17.67
C THR A 191 9.40 -0.93 -17.02
N ALA A 192 9.76 -2.08 -16.45
CA ALA A 192 8.83 -2.93 -15.71
C ALA A 192 8.25 -2.21 -14.48
N VAL A 193 9.09 -1.54 -13.67
CA VAL A 193 8.63 -0.75 -12.52
C VAL A 193 7.71 0.38 -12.96
N ALA A 194 8.09 1.14 -14.00
CA ALA A 194 7.26 2.22 -14.53
C ALA A 194 5.89 1.71 -14.98
N MET A 195 5.86 0.57 -15.69
CA MET A 195 4.63 -0.09 -16.11
C MET A 195 3.76 -0.51 -14.93
N GLN A 196 4.35 -1.08 -13.86
CA GLN A 196 3.63 -1.46 -12.65
C GLN A 196 3.13 -0.24 -11.85
N LEU A 197 3.87 0.87 -11.86
CA LEU A 197 3.39 2.12 -11.27
C LEU A 197 2.18 2.65 -12.06
N VAL A 198 2.21 2.62 -13.39
CA VAL A 198 1.07 3.03 -14.23
C VAL A 198 -0.17 2.18 -13.96
N THR A 199 -0.02 0.86 -13.83
CA THR A 199 -1.15 -0.02 -13.48
C THR A 199 -1.65 0.23 -12.07
N LEU A 200 -0.76 0.46 -11.10
CA LEU A 200 -1.10 0.82 -9.73
C LEU A 200 -1.89 2.14 -9.71
N PHE A 201 -1.42 3.20 -10.37
CA PHE A 201 -2.13 4.48 -10.48
C PHE A 201 -3.51 4.33 -11.14
N SER A 202 -3.61 3.47 -12.16
CA SER A 202 -4.88 3.17 -12.84
C SER A 202 -5.85 2.44 -11.93
N ALA A 203 -5.39 1.43 -11.19
CA ALA A 203 -6.18 0.72 -10.19
C ALA A 203 -6.62 1.66 -9.06
N MET A 204 -5.73 2.54 -8.60
CA MET A 204 -6.06 3.53 -7.58
C MET A 204 -7.16 4.48 -8.04
N ARG A 205 -7.12 4.89 -9.30
CA ARG A 205 -8.16 5.74 -9.89
C ARG A 205 -9.51 5.03 -9.93
N MET A 206 -9.52 3.73 -10.24
CA MET A 206 -10.76 2.93 -10.32
C MET A 206 -11.34 2.60 -8.94
N LEU A 207 -10.52 2.31 -7.93
CA LEU A 207 -10.96 2.03 -6.55
C LEU A 207 -11.37 3.30 -5.79
N GLY A 208 -10.67 4.41 -6.05
CA GLY A 208 -10.79 5.65 -5.29
C GLY A 208 -9.99 5.64 -3.97
N LEU A 209 -9.49 6.81 -3.59
CA LEU A 209 -8.59 7.01 -2.43
C LEU A 209 -9.12 6.48 -1.09
N LYS A 210 -10.44 6.55 -0.86
CA LYS A 210 -11.03 6.05 0.39
C LYS A 210 -10.97 4.51 0.45
N ALA A 211 -11.27 3.84 -0.65
CA ALA A 211 -11.22 2.38 -0.71
C ALA A 211 -9.77 1.91 -0.51
N ILE A 212 -8.81 2.53 -1.19
CA ILE A 212 -7.37 2.24 -1.03
C ILE A 212 -6.90 2.39 0.41
N ALA A 213 -7.25 3.50 1.08
CA ALA A 213 -6.82 3.71 2.46
C ALA A 213 -7.40 2.65 3.41
N ILE A 214 -8.68 2.30 3.25
CA ILE A 214 -9.32 1.22 4.02
C ILE A 214 -8.66 -0.13 3.70
N SER A 215 -8.38 -0.38 2.43
CA SER A 215 -7.70 -1.56 1.90
C SER A 215 -6.32 -1.74 2.53
N CYS A 216 -5.47 -0.71 2.53
CA CYS A 216 -4.16 -0.75 3.19
C CYS A 216 -4.29 -0.97 4.69
N LEU A 217 -5.28 -0.37 5.35
CA LEU A 217 -5.53 -0.59 6.78
C LEU A 217 -5.95 -2.05 7.07
N ILE A 218 -6.82 -2.65 6.26
CA ILE A 218 -7.18 -4.06 6.40
C ILE A 218 -5.94 -4.95 6.25
N THR A 219 -5.12 -4.68 5.23
CA THR A 219 -3.88 -5.44 5.00
C THR A 219 -2.91 -5.30 6.16
N ILE A 220 -2.73 -4.09 6.73
CA ILE A 220 -1.93 -3.88 7.95
C ILE A 220 -2.47 -4.70 9.12
N GLY A 221 -3.79 -4.78 9.30
CA GLY A 221 -4.38 -5.60 10.35
C GLY A 221 -4.08 -7.10 10.18
N LEU A 222 -4.15 -7.61 8.96
CA LEU A 222 -3.82 -9.00 8.64
C LEU A 222 -2.32 -9.29 8.80
N LEU A 223 -1.46 -8.35 8.40
CA LEU A 223 -0.02 -8.44 8.59
C LEU A 223 0.34 -8.46 10.07
N GLY A 224 -0.31 -7.64 10.91
CA GLY A 224 -0.15 -7.72 12.37
C GLY A 224 -0.50 -9.10 12.92
N CYS A 225 -1.58 -9.73 12.45
CA CYS A 225 -1.88 -11.11 12.85
C CYS A 225 -0.78 -12.10 12.42
N ALA A 226 -0.25 -11.96 11.20
CA ALA A 226 0.83 -12.81 10.69
C ALA A 226 2.14 -12.61 11.47
N GLU A 227 2.50 -11.37 11.81
CA GLU A 227 3.66 -11.04 12.64
C GLU A 227 3.58 -11.67 14.03
N ILE A 228 2.41 -11.64 14.68
CA ILE A 228 2.21 -12.30 15.98
C ILE A 228 2.40 -13.81 15.83
N ALA A 229 1.81 -14.42 14.80
CA ALA A 229 1.97 -15.85 14.56
C ALA A 229 3.45 -16.23 14.35
N ILE A 230 4.17 -15.46 13.54
CA ILE A 230 5.60 -15.65 13.27
C ILE A 230 6.42 -15.46 14.55
N ALA A 231 6.17 -14.40 15.31
CA ALA A 231 6.88 -14.14 16.57
C ALA A 231 6.70 -15.26 17.60
N ILE A 232 5.52 -15.89 17.63
CA ILE A 232 5.25 -17.07 18.46
C ILE A 232 6.02 -18.29 17.94
N MET A 233 6.02 -18.51 16.62
CA MET A 233 6.73 -19.64 16.00
C MET A 233 8.25 -19.55 16.17
N THR A 234 8.82 -18.34 16.11
CA THR A 234 10.27 -18.11 16.22
C THR A 234 10.72 -17.81 17.66
N HIS A 235 9.86 -18.07 18.66
CA HIS A 235 10.14 -17.74 20.05
C HIS A 235 11.22 -18.67 20.63
N GLY A 236 12.37 -18.10 20.99
CA GLY A 236 13.50 -18.82 21.56
C GLY A 236 14.69 -18.90 20.60
N GLU A 237 14.45 -18.77 19.31
CA GLU A 237 15.49 -18.72 18.29
C GLU A 237 16.01 -17.29 18.11
N VAL A 238 15.12 -16.30 17.99
CA VAL A 238 15.51 -14.90 17.76
C VAL A 238 15.72 -14.16 19.09
N ASN A 239 16.59 -13.13 19.07
CA ASN A 239 16.82 -12.25 20.22
C ASN A 239 15.48 -11.76 20.81
N ARG A 240 15.26 -12.07 22.10
CA ARG A 240 14.06 -11.68 22.86
C ARG A 240 13.62 -10.21 22.63
N PRO A 241 14.50 -9.19 22.68
CA PRO A 241 14.06 -7.81 22.45
C PRO A 241 13.47 -7.59 21.05
N THR A 242 14.02 -8.23 20.02
CA THR A 242 13.55 -8.15 18.64
C THR A 242 12.16 -8.79 18.49
N THR A 243 11.96 -9.95 19.10
CA THR A 243 10.65 -10.65 19.10
C THR A 243 9.57 -9.82 19.81
N TRP A 244 9.88 -9.25 20.99
CA TRP A 244 8.93 -8.40 21.71
C TRP A 244 8.61 -7.10 20.98
N LEU A 245 9.60 -6.52 20.31
CA LEU A 245 9.39 -5.33 19.48
C LEU A 245 8.49 -5.64 18.28
N LEU A 246 8.68 -6.79 17.62
CA LEU A 246 7.82 -7.25 16.53
C LEU A 246 6.37 -7.44 17.00
N VAL A 247 6.15 -8.14 18.12
CA VAL A 247 4.81 -8.32 18.71
C VAL A 247 4.16 -6.98 19.06
N SER A 248 4.94 -6.05 19.61
CA SER A 248 4.44 -4.70 19.95
C SER A 248 4.02 -3.93 18.71
N CYS A 249 4.82 -3.99 17.63
CA CYS A 249 4.47 -3.37 16.35
C CYS A 249 3.22 -4.01 15.74
N ALA A 250 3.10 -5.34 15.82
CA ALA A 250 1.96 -6.08 15.32
C ALA A 250 0.63 -5.70 16.01
N ILE A 251 0.66 -5.56 17.34
CA ILE A 251 -0.50 -5.09 18.11
C ILE A 251 -0.87 -3.66 17.69
N VAL A 252 0.13 -2.78 17.56
CA VAL A 252 -0.08 -1.40 17.13
C VAL A 252 -0.69 -1.34 15.72
N GLN A 253 -0.22 -2.18 14.79
CA GLN A 253 -0.79 -2.32 13.45
C GLN A 253 -2.27 -2.70 13.50
N MET A 254 -2.63 -3.71 14.29
CA MET A 254 -4.02 -4.15 14.45
C MET A 254 -4.91 -3.04 15.03
N VAL A 255 -4.46 -2.37 16.08
CA VAL A 255 -5.19 -1.24 16.69
C VAL A 255 -5.35 -0.09 15.70
N CYS A 256 -4.28 0.28 15.00
CA CYS A 256 -4.32 1.35 14.00
C CYS A 256 -5.19 1.00 12.79
N SER A 257 -5.24 -0.27 12.39
CA SER A 257 -6.16 -0.76 11.36
C SER A 257 -7.62 -0.49 11.75
N VAL A 258 -8.03 -0.95 12.93
CA VAL A 258 -9.41 -0.78 13.43
C VAL A 258 -9.75 0.70 13.64
N CYS A 259 -8.90 1.43 14.36
CA CYS A 259 -9.09 2.86 14.62
C CYS A 259 -9.09 3.68 13.34
N GLY A 260 -8.19 3.38 12.40
CA GLY A 260 -8.13 4.02 11.09
C GLY A 260 -9.43 3.80 10.30
N ILE A 261 -9.91 2.55 10.20
CA ILE A 261 -11.15 2.22 9.49
C ILE A 261 -12.35 2.95 10.11
N CYS A 262 -12.46 2.95 11.44
CA CYS A 262 -13.50 3.69 12.15
C CYS A 262 -13.38 5.21 11.93
N GLY A 263 -12.16 5.75 11.92
CA GLY A 263 -11.88 7.15 11.60
C GLY A 263 -12.32 7.52 10.18
N PHE A 264 -12.01 6.69 9.19
CA PHE A 264 -12.44 6.88 7.79
C PHE A 264 -13.95 6.75 7.59
N LYS A 265 -14.64 5.92 8.39
CA LYS A 265 -16.11 5.80 8.38
C LYS A 265 -16.79 7.00 9.04
N SER A 266 -16.29 7.43 10.20
CA SER A 266 -16.84 8.54 10.97
C SER A 266 -16.40 9.93 10.51
N LEU A 267 -15.42 10.00 9.59
CA LEU A 267 -14.76 11.25 9.17
C LEU A 267 -14.14 12.03 10.35
N ASN A 268 -13.78 11.36 11.44
CA ASN A 268 -13.18 12.00 12.61
C ASN A 268 -11.70 12.33 12.34
N ARG A 269 -11.44 13.62 12.13
CA ARG A 269 -10.14 14.19 11.81
C ARG A 269 -9.07 13.95 12.86
N GLU A 270 -9.40 14.03 14.15
CA GLU A 270 -8.43 13.85 15.22
C GLU A 270 -8.05 12.37 15.36
N CYS A 271 -9.02 11.45 15.26
CA CYS A 271 -8.76 10.02 15.30
C CYS A 271 -7.81 9.57 14.17
N ILE A 272 -8.02 10.08 12.95
CA ILE A 272 -7.15 9.78 11.80
C ILE A 272 -5.73 10.31 12.02
N LYS A 273 -5.55 11.52 12.55
CA LYS A 273 -4.22 12.08 12.84
C LYS A 273 -3.45 11.23 13.84
N TRP A 274 -4.09 10.84 14.95
CA TRP A 274 -3.46 10.02 15.98
C TRP A 274 -3.11 8.62 15.47
N ALA A 275 -4.01 8.00 14.69
CA ALA A 275 -3.72 6.71 14.06
C ALA A 275 -2.49 6.79 13.14
N PHE A 276 -2.33 7.86 12.35
CA PHE A 276 -1.14 8.04 11.51
C PHE A 276 0.13 8.32 12.31
N LEU A 277 0.06 9.11 13.38
CA LEU A 277 1.23 9.35 14.22
C LEU A 277 1.73 8.05 14.88
N VAL A 278 0.80 7.23 15.37
CA VAL A 278 1.12 5.92 15.96
C VAL A 278 1.67 4.95 14.91
N LEU A 279 1.08 4.91 13.71
CA LEU A 279 1.60 4.10 12.59
C LEU A 279 3.03 4.52 12.20
N LEU A 280 3.34 5.82 12.19
CA LEU A 280 4.69 6.31 11.85
C LEU A 280 5.74 5.89 12.88
N ILE A 281 5.39 5.94 14.17
CA ILE A 281 6.30 5.48 15.24
C ILE A 281 6.51 3.97 15.12
N SER A 282 5.44 3.21 14.91
CA SER A 282 5.53 1.75 14.77
C SER A 282 6.27 1.32 13.51
N SER A 283 6.18 2.06 12.39
CA SER A 283 7.00 1.77 11.21
C SER A 283 8.49 1.96 11.49
N GLY A 284 8.86 2.97 12.30
CA GLY A 284 10.25 3.13 12.76
C GLY A 284 10.73 1.95 13.61
N GLY A 285 9.86 1.41 14.48
CA GLY A 285 10.13 0.20 15.24
C GLY A 285 10.39 -1.04 14.36
N LEU A 286 9.60 -1.23 13.31
CA LEU A 286 9.82 -2.33 12.35
C LEU A 286 11.10 -2.15 11.54
N VAL A 287 11.45 -0.93 11.14
CA VAL A 287 12.74 -0.67 10.48
C VAL A 287 13.89 -1.07 11.40
N PHE A 288 13.80 -0.79 12.70
CA PHE A 288 14.80 -1.26 13.66
C PHE A 288 14.84 -2.80 13.74
N VAL A 289 13.68 -3.47 13.75
CA VAL A 289 13.61 -4.95 13.67
C VAL A 289 14.36 -5.44 12.43
N VAL A 290 14.02 -4.91 11.24
CA VAL A 290 14.67 -5.26 9.97
C VAL A 290 16.19 -5.11 10.05
N VAL A 291 16.69 -3.97 10.52
CA VAL A 291 18.13 -3.70 10.64
C VAL A 291 18.80 -4.66 11.64
N SER A 292 18.16 -4.90 12.79
CA SER A 292 18.68 -5.82 13.81
C SER A 292 18.73 -7.26 13.31
N THR A 293 17.68 -7.72 12.62
CA THR A 293 17.60 -9.07 12.05
C THR A 293 18.61 -9.25 10.93
N TYR A 294 18.79 -8.23 10.07
CA TYR A 294 19.81 -8.21 9.03
C TYR A 294 21.23 -8.30 9.60
N SER A 295 21.55 -7.47 10.59
CA SER A 295 22.87 -7.51 11.23
C SER A 295 23.14 -8.85 11.91
N SER A 296 22.11 -9.51 12.43
CA SER A 296 22.24 -10.85 13.03
C SER A 296 22.47 -11.92 11.95
N LEU A 297 21.74 -11.84 10.82
CA LEU A 297 21.94 -12.72 9.66
C LEU A 297 23.35 -12.58 9.06
N LYS A 298 23.91 -11.38 9.03
CA LYS A 298 25.24 -11.11 8.45
C LYS A 298 26.39 -11.61 9.33
N ASN A 299 26.23 -11.58 10.66
CA ASN A 299 27.35 -11.73 11.59
C ASN A 299 27.37 -13.08 12.35
N GLU A 300 26.27 -13.85 12.37
CA GLU A 300 26.17 -15.08 13.13
C GLU A 300 25.85 -16.28 12.23
N GLU A 301 26.73 -17.28 12.19
CA GLU A 301 26.37 -18.62 11.73
C GLU A 301 25.34 -19.19 12.71
N ARG A 302 24.10 -19.33 12.25
CA ARG A 302 22.99 -19.89 13.04
C ARG A 302 22.54 -21.20 12.45
N GLU A 303 22.09 -22.10 13.33
CA GLU A 303 21.55 -23.42 12.93
C GLU A 303 20.29 -23.29 12.04
N HIS A 304 19.54 -22.18 12.14
CA HIS A 304 18.29 -21.95 11.41
C HIS A 304 18.17 -20.52 10.83
N PRO A 305 18.87 -20.19 9.73
CA PRO A 305 18.80 -18.87 9.09
C PRO A 305 17.40 -18.57 8.49
N GLU A 306 16.62 -19.60 8.16
CA GLU A 306 15.29 -19.50 7.57
C GLU A 306 14.30 -18.73 8.47
N HIS A 307 14.38 -18.90 9.78
CA HIS A 307 13.48 -18.22 10.72
C HIS A 307 13.79 -16.73 10.83
N LEU A 308 15.07 -16.35 10.80
CA LEU A 308 15.48 -14.95 10.73
C LEU A 308 15.11 -14.32 9.39
N LEU A 309 15.24 -15.04 8.28
CA LEU A 309 14.90 -14.54 6.95
C LEU A 309 13.39 -14.31 6.80
N LEU A 310 12.58 -15.20 7.39
CA LEU A 310 11.13 -15.05 7.45
C LEU A 310 10.71 -13.86 8.33
N LEU A 311 11.37 -13.67 9.49
CA LEU A 311 11.14 -12.53 10.38
C LEU A 311 11.56 -11.19 9.73
N PHE A 312 12.69 -11.18 9.03
CA PHE A 312 13.15 -10.05 8.23
C PHE A 312 12.12 -9.71 7.14
N GLY A 313 11.69 -10.71 6.37
CA GLY A 313 10.75 -10.54 5.26
C GLY A 313 9.39 -9.98 5.72
N ILE A 314 8.81 -10.52 6.80
CA ILE A 314 7.52 -10.03 7.29
C ILE A 314 7.63 -8.61 7.83
N ALA A 315 8.66 -8.30 8.64
CA ALA A 315 8.85 -6.97 9.21
C ALA A 315 9.04 -5.90 8.11
N LEU A 316 9.76 -6.28 7.04
CA LEU A 316 10.02 -5.42 5.89
C LEU A 316 8.74 -5.13 5.08
N ILE A 317 7.96 -6.17 4.76
CA ILE A 317 6.68 -6.04 4.06
C ILE A 317 5.72 -5.17 4.89
N SER A 318 5.63 -5.42 6.20
CA SER A 318 4.77 -4.65 7.08
C SER A 318 5.17 -3.18 7.22
N ALA A 319 6.46 -2.90 7.41
CA ALA A 319 6.96 -1.53 7.42
C ALA A 319 6.55 -0.78 6.14
N PHE A 320 6.71 -1.43 4.99
CA PHE A 320 6.30 -0.87 3.70
C PHE A 320 4.79 -0.58 3.64
N PHE A 321 3.95 -1.53 4.04
CA PHE A 321 2.49 -1.35 4.04
C PHE A 321 2.05 -0.22 4.96
N MET A 322 2.70 -0.08 6.12
CA MET A 322 2.49 1.03 7.02
C MET A 322 2.83 2.37 6.37
N PHE A 323 4.00 2.48 5.72
CA PHE A 323 4.37 3.68 4.97
C PHE A 323 3.41 4.00 3.84
N SER A 324 2.96 2.98 3.10
CA SER A 324 1.97 3.15 2.02
C SER A 324 0.62 3.64 2.57
N ALA A 325 0.13 3.08 3.67
CA ALA A 325 -1.10 3.53 4.31
C ALA A 325 -0.99 4.98 4.83
N LEU A 326 0.16 5.35 5.39
CA LEU A 326 0.47 6.72 5.79
C LEU A 326 0.42 7.67 4.60
N LEU A 327 1.10 7.31 3.50
CA LEU A 327 1.16 8.12 2.29
C LEU A 327 -0.23 8.32 1.68
N PHE A 328 -0.97 7.25 1.42
CA PHE A 328 -2.32 7.34 0.83
C PHE A 328 -3.31 7.99 1.77
N GLY A 329 -3.19 7.74 3.07
CA GLY A 329 -3.95 8.40 4.12
C GLY A 329 -3.72 9.90 4.16
N ALA A 330 -2.46 10.33 4.09
CA ALA A 330 -2.07 11.74 4.03
C ALA A 330 -2.56 12.41 2.73
N ILE A 331 -2.41 11.76 1.57
CA ILE A 331 -2.92 12.27 0.28
C ILE A 331 -4.43 12.46 0.34
N PHE A 332 -5.17 11.46 0.81
CA PHE A 332 -6.62 11.55 0.98
C PHE A 332 -6.99 12.71 1.91
N TYR A 333 -6.30 12.82 3.04
CA TYR A 333 -6.53 13.86 4.03
C TYR A 333 -6.25 15.25 3.47
N CYS A 334 -5.13 15.45 2.76
CA CYS A 334 -4.79 16.72 2.11
C CYS A 334 -5.82 17.11 1.04
N LYS A 335 -6.25 16.16 0.20
CA LYS A 335 -7.28 16.39 -0.83
C LYS A 335 -8.66 16.70 -0.23
N ARG A 336 -8.99 16.12 0.93
CA ARG A 336 -10.21 16.44 1.68
C ARG A 336 -10.11 17.74 2.44
N ARG A 337 -8.91 18.14 2.90
CA ARG A 337 -8.70 19.40 3.64
C ARG A 337 -9.08 20.63 2.81
N SER A 338 -8.82 20.62 1.50
CA SER A 338 -9.30 21.69 0.61
C SER A 338 -10.83 21.69 0.50
N ALA A 339 -11.45 20.52 0.32
CA ALA A 339 -12.92 20.40 0.28
C ALA A 339 -13.59 20.78 1.60
N PHE A 340 -12.97 20.47 2.75
CA PHE A 340 -13.45 20.90 4.06
C PHE A 340 -13.26 22.40 4.27
N ARG A 341 -12.13 22.98 3.84
CA ARG A 341 -11.93 24.44 3.87
C ARG A 341 -12.91 25.18 2.97
N GLU A 342 -13.23 24.64 1.80
CA GLU A 342 -14.25 25.19 0.91
C GLU A 342 -15.66 25.10 1.53
N ALA A 343 -15.98 24.00 2.21
CA ALA A 343 -17.24 23.84 2.93
C ALA A 343 -17.34 24.78 4.15
N ASP A 344 -16.26 24.91 4.93
CA ASP A 344 -16.19 25.83 6.08
C ASP A 344 -16.29 27.28 5.60
N ALA A 345 -15.58 27.66 4.52
CA ALA A 345 -15.67 28.99 3.92
C ALA A 345 -17.06 29.28 3.33
N ALA A 346 -17.73 28.30 2.72
CA ALA A 346 -19.10 28.45 2.24
C ALA A 346 -20.10 28.61 3.39
N CYS A 347 -19.90 27.93 4.52
CA CYS A 347 -20.67 28.12 5.74
C CYS A 347 -20.44 29.50 6.38
N GLU A 348 -19.21 30.03 6.33
CA GLU A 348 -18.91 31.41 6.75
C GLU A 348 -19.55 32.44 5.81
N LEU A 349 -19.50 32.23 4.49
CA LEU A 349 -20.10 33.13 3.51
C LEU A 349 -21.64 33.20 3.60
N HIS A 350 -22.29 32.11 3.99
CA HIS A 350 -23.74 32.06 4.16
C HIS A 350 -24.23 32.62 5.50
N GLY A 351 -23.35 33.14 6.37
CA GLY A 351 -23.74 33.99 7.51
C GLY A 351 -24.70 33.37 8.53
N GLN A 352 -24.99 32.06 8.44
CA GLN A 352 -26.05 31.44 9.25
C GLN A 352 -25.69 31.28 10.73
N PHE A 353 -24.43 31.51 11.12
CA PHE A 353 -24.04 31.56 12.54
C PHE A 353 -24.04 32.98 13.14
N SER A 354 -24.21 34.04 12.34
CA SER A 354 -24.40 35.40 12.88
C SER A 354 -25.84 35.67 13.32
N ASP A 355 -26.81 34.89 12.84
CA ASP A 355 -28.24 35.22 13.02
C ASP A 355 -28.96 34.51 14.17
N CYS A 356 -28.28 33.65 14.93
CA CYS A 356 -28.82 33.14 16.20
C CYS A 356 -28.56 34.08 17.39
N ALA A 357 -27.59 34.99 17.29
CA ALA A 357 -27.36 36.04 18.30
C ALA A 357 -28.20 37.31 18.03
N SER A 358 -28.56 37.59 16.76
CA SER A 358 -29.30 38.79 16.36
C SER A 358 -30.83 38.69 16.54
N LYS A 359 -31.39 37.48 16.73
CA LYS A 359 -32.83 37.26 17.00
C LYS A 359 -33.26 37.50 18.46
N ARG A 360 -32.46 38.20 19.27
CA ARG A 360 -32.94 38.91 20.46
C ARG A 360 -33.29 40.37 20.12
N ARG A 361 -34.19 40.58 19.17
CA ARG A 361 -34.91 41.87 19.13
C ARG A 361 -36.11 41.77 20.07
N PRO A 362 -36.30 42.71 21.00
CA PRO A 362 -37.47 42.74 21.86
C PRO A 362 -38.74 42.84 20.99
N PRO A 363 -39.88 42.32 21.46
CA PRO A 363 -41.11 42.32 20.68
C PRO A 363 -41.47 43.76 20.29
N ARG A 364 -41.63 44.01 18.99
CA ARG A 364 -42.23 45.24 18.49
C ARG A 364 -43.65 45.34 19.06
N ARG A 365 -43.86 46.31 19.96
CA ARG A 365 -45.18 46.81 20.39
C ARG A 365 -46.01 47.10 19.14
N GLY A 366 -46.98 46.25 18.81
CA GLY A 366 -47.83 46.47 17.65
C GLY A 366 -48.79 45.32 17.32
N LYS A 367 -48.43 44.07 17.66
CA LYS A 367 -49.28 42.89 17.35
C LYS A 367 -50.04 42.29 18.55
N ALA A 368 -50.04 42.98 19.70
CA ALA A 368 -50.81 42.56 20.87
C ALA A 368 -52.31 42.95 20.83
N ARG A 369 -52.74 43.77 19.85
CA ARG A 369 -54.15 44.19 19.72
C ARG A 369 -55.03 43.23 18.92
N GLU A 370 -54.47 42.41 18.03
CA GLU A 370 -55.26 41.47 17.22
C GLU A 370 -55.62 40.17 17.95
N TYR A 371 -54.86 39.79 18.99
CA TYR A 371 -55.13 38.54 19.72
C TYR A 371 -56.25 38.66 20.77
N ASN A 372 -56.55 39.87 21.26
CA ASN A 372 -57.63 40.10 22.23
C ASN A 372 -59.00 40.35 21.58
N ALA A 373 -59.08 40.59 20.27
CA ALA A 373 -60.35 40.77 19.56
C ALA A 373 -60.99 39.45 19.12
N ARG A 374 -60.24 38.33 19.12
CA ARG A 374 -60.74 36.98 18.77
C ARG A 374 -61.10 36.10 19.97
N ALA A 375 -60.99 36.63 21.19
CA ALA A 375 -61.40 35.95 22.42
C ALA A 375 -62.71 36.50 23.02
N ALA A 376 -63.42 37.36 22.26
CA ALA A 376 -64.69 37.98 22.67
C ALA A 376 -65.84 37.74 21.66
N LEU A 377 -65.71 36.72 20.82
CA LEU A 377 -66.78 36.02 20.09
C LEU A 377 -66.64 34.55 20.44
#